data_AF-A0A962B5D9-F1
#
_entry.id   AF-A0A962B5D9-F1
#
_cell.length_a   1.000
_cell.length_b   1.000
_cell.length_c   1.000
_cell.angle_alpha   90.00
_cell.angle_beta   90.00
_cell.angle_gamma   90.00
#
_symmetry.space_group_name_H-M   'P 1'
#
loop_
_entity.id
_entity.type
_entity.pdbx_description
1 polymer ?
#
loop_
_entity_poly.entity_id
_entity_poly.type
_entity_poly.pdbx_seq_one_letter_code
_entity_poly.pdbx_strand_id
1 'polypeptide(L)'
;MIQIDEAGARRGARISAERLVLLGTLLPLGYKAFDYALIGSIVPLLCWVLGVSLVFGALRAKSLRWRRRCVATWAVLLMLWAIARLVVFVLHLTLGIPEAHVAGQMNAFYLAVSLAHLIVAIWLLARRTRIAEQASAVAGAADAV
;
A
#
# COMPACT_ATOMS: atom_id res chain seq x y z
N MET A 1 38.45 8.27 -15.75
CA MET A 1 37.06 8.07 -16.19
C MET A 1 36.35 7.31 -15.08
N ILE A 2 35.57 8.01 -14.24
CA ILE A 2 34.95 7.45 -13.04
C ILE A 2 33.67 6.74 -13.50
N GLN A 3 33.69 5.41 -13.60
CA GLN A 3 32.46 4.63 -13.67
C GLN A 3 31.77 4.76 -12.31
N ILE A 4 30.95 5.80 -12.17
CA ILE A 4 30.00 5.90 -11.07
C ILE A 4 29.12 4.66 -11.17
N ASP A 5 29.15 3.82 -10.14
CA ASP A 5 28.40 2.58 -10.02
C ASP A 5 26.90 2.83 -10.23
N GLU A 6 26.44 2.71 -11.48
CA GLU A 6 25.05 2.89 -11.86
C GLU A 6 24.13 1.91 -11.13
N ALA A 7 24.64 0.74 -10.74
CA ALA A 7 23.88 -0.26 -10.02
C ALA A 7 23.57 0.22 -8.59
N GLY A 8 24.53 0.88 -7.93
CA GLY A 8 24.35 1.55 -6.64
C GLY A 8 23.30 2.66 -6.70
N ALA A 9 23.39 3.55 -7.69
CA ALA A 9 22.45 4.66 -7.87
C ALA A 9 21.00 4.19 -8.09
N ARG A 10 20.80 3.17 -8.95
CA ARG A 10 19.48 2.56 -9.20
C ARG A 10 18.91 1.88 -7.95
N ARG A 11 19.76 1.28 -7.11
CA ARG A 11 19.35 0.62 -5.87
C ARG A 11 18.90 1.64 -4.81
N GLY A 12 19.61 2.76 -4.69
CA GLY A 12 19.25 3.88 -3.81
C GLY A 12 17.90 4.52 -4.19
N ALA A 13 17.73 4.86 -5.47
CA ALA A 13 16.49 5.46 -5.98
C ALA A 13 15.25 4.56 -5.81
N ARG A 14 15.42 3.24 -5.91
CA ARG A 14 14.33 2.28 -5.67
C ARG A 14 13.89 2.21 -4.22
N ILE A 15 14.82 2.42 -3.27
CA ILE A 15 14.49 2.41 -1.84
C ILE A 15 13.75 3.70 -1.48
N SER A 16 14.16 4.85 -2.01
CA SER A 16 13.45 6.11 -1.77
C SER A 16 12.04 6.10 -2.35
N ALA A 17 11.85 5.57 -3.56
CA ALA A 17 10.52 5.47 -4.19
C ALA A 17 9.54 4.62 -3.37
N GLU A 18 9.94 3.45 -2.87
CA GLU A 18 9.07 2.60 -2.06
C GLU A 18 8.64 3.29 -0.76
N ARG A 19 9.57 4.00 -0.11
CA ARG A 19 9.26 4.76 1.11
C ARG A 19 8.23 5.85 0.82
N LEU A 20 8.41 6.59 -0.27
CA LEU A 20 7.47 7.62 -0.69
C LEU A 20 6.09 7.05 -0.99
N VAL A 21 6.03 5.90 -1.68
CA VAL A 21 4.76 5.21 -1.97
C VAL A 21 4.06 4.77 -0.68
N LEU A 22 4.79 4.13 0.25
CA LEU A 22 4.22 3.69 1.53
C LEU A 22 3.68 4.88 2.34
N LEU A 23 4.45 5.96 2.46
CA LEU A 23 4.02 7.17 3.16
C LEU A 23 2.83 7.84 2.44
N GLY A 24 2.87 7.93 1.11
CA GLY A 24 1.80 8.50 0.31
C GLY A 24 0.47 7.76 0.49
N THR A 25 0.51 6.42 0.62
CA THR A 25 -0.73 5.63 0.81
C THR A 25 -1.45 5.93 2.12
N LEU A 26 -0.75 6.47 3.13
CA LEU A 26 -1.35 6.83 4.42
C LEU A 26 -2.16 8.12 4.37
N LEU A 27 -1.90 9.03 3.43
CA LEU A 27 -2.53 10.36 3.42
C LEU A 27 -4.05 10.29 3.19
N PRO A 28 -4.58 9.57 2.18
CA PRO A 28 -6.02 9.52 1.96
C PRO A 28 -6.76 8.79 3.09
N LEU A 29 -6.12 7.77 3.67
CA LEU A 29 -6.64 7.04 4.84
C LEU A 29 -6.66 7.93 6.08
N GLY A 30 -5.61 8.73 6.30
CA GLY A 30 -5.51 9.67 7.41
C GLY A 30 -6.57 10.76 7.32
N TYR A 31 -6.73 11.37 6.14
CA TYR A 31 -7.79 12.35 5.90
C TYR A 31 -9.17 11.80 6.31
N LYS A 32 -9.50 10.59 5.86
CA LYS A 32 -10.78 9.96 6.21
C LYS A 32 -10.87 9.52 7.67
N ALA A 33 -9.78 9.06 8.26
CA ALA A 33 -9.73 8.74 9.69
C ALA A 33 -10.07 9.96 10.56
N PHE A 34 -9.51 11.13 10.24
CA PHE A 34 -9.82 12.37 10.96
C PHE A 34 -11.26 12.84 10.71
N ASP A 35 -11.71 12.86 9.45
CA ASP A 35 -13.09 13.20 9.06
C ASP A 35 -14.12 12.37 9.85
N TYR A 36 -13.89 11.05 9.96
CA TYR A 36 -14.76 10.14 10.70
C TYR A 36 -14.63 10.28 12.22
N ALA A 37 -13.44 10.58 12.74
CA ALA A 37 -13.25 10.82 14.17
C ALA A 37 -14.01 12.07 14.63
N LEU A 38 -14.09 13.12 13.79
CA LEU A 38 -14.85 14.34 14.10
C LEU A 38 -16.36 14.09 14.24
N ILE A 39 -16.90 13.11 13.53
CA ILE A 39 -18.30 12.68 13.66
C ILE A 39 -18.49 11.55 14.70
N GLY A 40 -17.46 11.27 15.52
CA GLY A 40 -17.51 10.29 16.62
C GLY A 40 -17.23 8.84 16.22
N SER A 41 -16.91 8.57 14.96
CA SER A 41 -16.60 7.22 14.50
C SER A 41 -15.11 6.90 14.65
N ILE A 42 -14.77 6.09 15.66
CA ILE A 42 -13.37 5.77 15.99
C ILE A 42 -12.75 4.67 15.10
N VAL A 43 -13.57 3.87 14.43
CA VAL A 43 -13.09 2.69 13.66
C VAL A 43 -12.10 3.07 12.56
N PRO A 44 -12.36 4.09 11.71
CA PRO A 44 -11.41 4.49 10.67
C PRO A 44 -10.09 5.01 11.25
N LEU A 45 -10.13 5.66 12.41
CA LEU A 45 -8.94 6.12 13.13
C LEU A 45 -8.07 4.95 13.59
N LEU A 46 -8.66 3.90 14.15
CA LEU A 46 -7.92 2.70 14.55
C LEU A 46 -7.27 2.00 13.34
N CYS A 47 -8.00 1.90 12.21
CA CYS A 47 -7.44 1.36 10.98
C CYS A 47 -6.24 2.19 10.47
N TRP A 48 -6.33 3.52 10.56
CA TRP A 48 -5.23 4.39 10.16
C TRP A 48 -4.02 4.26 11.09
N VAL A 49 -4.22 4.23 12.42
CA VAL A 49 -3.13 4.01 13.40
C VAL A 49 -2.45 2.66 13.18
N LEU A 50 -3.20 1.60 12.88
CA LEU A 50 -2.65 0.30 12.51
C LEU A 50 -1.79 0.42 11.24
N GLY A 51 -2.28 1.14 10.24
CA GLY A 51 -1.55 1.40 9.00
C GLY A 51 -0.24 2.15 9.23
N VAL A 52 -0.28 3.23 10.00
CA VAL A 52 0.90 3.99 10.44
C VAL A 52 1.89 3.04 11.13
N SER A 53 1.42 2.21 12.06
CA SER A 53 2.27 1.27 12.80
C SER A 53 2.96 0.27 11.87
N LEU A 54 2.25 -0.29 10.89
CA LEU A 54 2.81 -1.21 9.90
C LEU A 54 3.81 -0.52 8.97
N VAL A 55 3.49 0.68 8.47
CA VAL A 55 4.36 1.44 7.57
C VAL A 55 5.65 1.85 8.30
N PHE A 56 5.55 2.48 9.47
CA PHE A 56 6.73 2.86 10.25
C PHE A 56 7.51 1.64 10.75
N GLY A 57 6.82 0.55 11.10
CA GLY A 57 7.42 -0.73 11.40
C GLY A 57 8.26 -1.26 10.23
N ALA A 58 7.75 -1.15 9.00
CA ALA A 58 8.50 -1.52 7.79
C ALA A 58 9.71 -0.61 7.53
N LEU A 59 9.56 0.71 7.76
CA LEU A 59 10.61 1.69 7.53
C LEU A 59 11.78 1.56 8.51
N ARG A 60 11.50 1.19 9.77
CA ARG A 60 12.51 1.03 10.83
C ARG A 60 13.02 -0.40 11.00
N ALA A 61 12.44 -1.36 10.29
CA ALA A 61 12.81 -2.77 10.40
C ALA A 61 14.28 -3.01 10.00
N LYS A 62 15.10 -3.48 10.95
CA LYS A 62 16.46 -4.00 10.67
C LYS A 62 16.41 -5.35 9.94
N SER A 63 15.39 -6.17 10.25
CA SER A 63 15.20 -7.48 9.62
C SER A 63 14.42 -7.36 8.31
N LEU A 64 15.00 -7.89 7.22
CA LEU A 64 14.35 -7.95 5.92
C LEU A 64 13.05 -8.79 5.96
N ARG A 65 13.02 -9.86 6.76
CA ARG A 65 11.83 -10.70 6.94
C ARG A 65 10.69 -9.91 7.58
N TRP A 66 10.99 -9.14 8.62
CA TRP A 66 10.01 -8.29 9.30
C TRP A 66 9.47 -7.20 8.38
N ARG A 67 10.36 -6.47 7.71
CA ARG A 67 9.99 -5.45 6.71
C ARG A 67 9.03 -6.02 5.66
N ARG A 68 9.35 -7.19 5.09
CA ARG A 68 8.50 -7.85 4.10
C ARG A 68 7.13 -8.22 4.64
N ARG A 69 7.03 -8.67 5.90
CA ARG A 69 5.74 -8.95 6.54
C ARG A 69 4.92 -7.68 6.70
N CYS A 70 5.51 -6.62 7.24
CA CYS A 70 4.81 -5.34 7.41
C CYS A 70 4.30 -4.78 6.07
N VAL A 71 5.15 -4.76 5.03
CA VAL A 71 4.73 -4.29 3.69
C VAL A 71 3.65 -5.19 3.09
N ALA A 72 3.77 -6.52 3.22
CA ALA A 72 2.77 -7.44 2.68
C ALA A 72 1.43 -7.30 3.40
N THR A 73 1.43 -7.26 4.74
CA THR A 73 0.22 -7.04 5.53
C THR A 73 -0.43 -5.71 5.17
N TRP A 74 0.37 -4.64 5.04
CA TRP A 74 -0.14 -3.33 4.63
C TRP A 74 -0.74 -3.35 3.22
N ALA A 75 -0.06 -3.99 2.27
CA ALA A 75 -0.56 -4.11 0.90
C ALA A 75 -1.87 -4.91 0.82
N VAL A 76 -2.00 -6.00 1.59
CA VAL A 76 -3.27 -6.75 1.67
C VAL A 76 -4.39 -5.89 2.25
N LEU A 77 -4.12 -5.14 3.33
CA LEU A 77 -5.11 -4.23 3.91
C LEU A 77 -5.55 -3.14 2.92
N LEU A 78 -4.61 -2.53 2.21
CA LEU A 78 -4.90 -1.57 1.14
C LEU A 78 -5.73 -2.19 0.01
N MET A 79 -5.41 -3.42 -0.39
CA MET A 79 -6.14 -4.14 -1.43
C MET A 79 -7.58 -4.42 -0.99
N LEU A 80 -7.77 -4.96 0.21
CA LEU A 80 -9.10 -5.23 0.77
C LEU A 80 -9.94 -3.95 0.88
N TRP A 81 -9.33 -2.85 1.34
CA TRP A 81 -9.97 -1.55 1.42
C TRP A 81 -10.42 -1.02 0.05
N ALA A 82 -9.53 -1.08 -0.95
CA ALA A 82 -9.82 -0.64 -2.30
C ALA A 82 -10.93 -1.49 -2.94
N ILE A 83 -10.88 -2.82 -2.77
CA ILE A 83 -11.92 -3.74 -3.26
C ILE A 83 -13.26 -3.43 -2.60
N ALA A 84 -13.29 -3.28 -1.27
CA ALA A 84 -14.51 -2.96 -0.55
C ALA A 84 -15.15 -1.65 -1.05
N ARG A 85 -14.34 -0.59 -1.27
CA ARG A 85 -14.84 0.66 -1.86
C ARG A 85 -15.36 0.49 -3.29
N LEU A 86 -14.66 -0.28 -4.13
CA LEU A 86 -15.09 -0.54 -5.49
C LEU A 86 -16.42 -1.32 -5.51
N VAL A 87 -16.60 -2.29 -4.62
CA VAL A 87 -17.87 -3.01 -4.46
C VAL A 87 -18.98 -2.04 -4.05
N VAL A 88 -18.77 -1.20 -3.04
CA VAL A 88 -19.76 -0.20 -2.63
C VAL A 88 -20.08 0.78 -3.76
N PHE A 89 -19.08 1.19 -4.55
CA PHE A 89 -19.27 2.04 -5.71
C PHE A 89 -20.16 1.38 -6.77
N VAL A 90 -19.92 0.10 -7.08
CA VAL A 90 -20.77 -0.67 -8.00
C VAL A 90 -22.19 -0.81 -7.44
N LEU A 91 -22.35 -1.14 -6.16
CA LEU A 91 -23.65 -1.24 -5.51
C LEU A 91 -24.41 0.09 -5.52
N HIS A 92 -23.72 1.21 -5.36
CA HIS A 92 -24.34 2.53 -5.47
C HIS A 92 -24.89 2.78 -6.87
N LEU A 93 -24.14 2.42 -7.92
CA LEU A 93 -24.58 2.57 -9.31
C LEU A 93 -25.74 1.64 -9.68
N THR A 94 -25.79 0.43 -9.13
CA THR A 94 -26.81 -0.57 -9.50
C THR A 94 -28.08 -0.50 -8.67
N LEU A 95 -27.95 -0.22 -7.37
CA LEU A 95 -29.07 -0.25 -6.42
C LEU A 95 -29.55 1.14 -5.98
N GLY A 96 -28.81 2.20 -6.31
CA GLY A 96 -29.19 3.57 -5.96
C GLY A 96 -29.25 3.79 -4.45
N ILE A 97 -28.13 3.59 -3.75
CA ILE A 97 -28.05 3.74 -2.28
C ILE A 97 -28.50 5.17 -1.89
N PRO A 98 -29.58 5.34 -1.10
CA PRO A 98 -30.18 6.65 -0.82
C PRO A 98 -29.41 7.46 0.24
N GLU A 99 -28.39 6.87 0.88
CA GLU A 99 -27.63 7.54 1.93
C GLU A 99 -26.73 8.64 1.35
N ALA A 100 -27.08 9.90 1.61
CA ALA A 100 -26.37 11.07 1.12
C ALA A 100 -24.87 11.07 1.47
N HIS A 101 -24.51 10.54 2.65
CA HIS A 101 -23.11 10.38 3.07
C HIS A 101 -22.33 9.40 2.19
N VAL A 102 -22.98 8.33 1.73
CA VAL A 102 -22.40 7.37 0.80
C VAL A 102 -22.31 7.99 -0.59
N ALA A 103 -23.37 8.66 -1.05
CA ALA A 103 -23.40 9.31 -2.36
C ALA A 103 -22.28 10.36 -2.53
N GLY A 104 -22.03 11.19 -1.52
CA GLY A 104 -20.94 12.17 -1.53
C GLY A 104 -19.54 11.55 -1.63
N GLN A 105 -19.43 10.25 -1.33
CA GLN A 105 -18.22 9.45 -1.38
C GLN A 105 -18.07 8.61 -2.65
N MET A 106 -19.09 8.58 -3.51
CA MET A 106 -19.13 7.81 -4.77
C MET A 106 -18.92 8.73 -5.97
N ASN A 107 -17.85 9.53 -5.94
CA ASN A 107 -17.46 10.38 -7.06
C ASN A 107 -16.20 9.85 -7.76
N ALA A 108 -15.90 10.41 -8.95
CA ALA A 108 -14.77 10.02 -9.76
C ALA A 108 -13.41 10.16 -9.02
N PHE A 109 -13.29 11.14 -8.12
CA PHE A 109 -12.07 11.32 -7.32
C PHE A 109 -11.83 10.14 -6.37
N TYR A 110 -12.84 9.72 -5.60
CA TYR A 110 -12.71 8.56 -4.70
C TYR A 110 -12.53 7.25 -5.47
N LEU A 111 -13.12 7.13 -6.66
CA LEU A 111 -12.86 6.01 -7.55
C LEU A 111 -11.38 5.97 -7.97
N ALA A 112 -10.83 7.11 -8.42
CA ALA A 112 -9.43 7.22 -8.82
C ALA A 112 -8.47 6.88 -7.68
N VAL A 113 -8.75 7.37 -6.45
CA VAL A 113 -7.98 7.02 -5.25
C VAL A 113 -8.03 5.52 -4.97
N SER A 114 -9.21 4.90 -5.07
CA SER A 114 -9.38 3.46 -4.83
C SER A 114 -8.61 2.62 -5.84
N LEU A 115 -8.64 3.00 -7.13
CA LEU A 115 -7.87 2.36 -8.18
C LEU A 115 -6.36 2.54 -7.96
N ALA A 116 -5.92 3.74 -7.57
CA ALA A 116 -4.51 4.01 -7.26
C ALA A 116 -4.03 3.13 -6.09
N HIS A 117 -4.81 3.00 -5.01
CA HIS A 117 -4.50 2.11 -3.90
C HIS A 117 -4.44 0.64 -4.33
N LEU A 118 -5.35 0.20 -5.19
CA LEU A 118 -5.34 -1.17 -5.72
C LEU A 118 -4.08 -1.45 -6.55
N ILE A 119 -3.72 -0.54 -7.45
CA ILE A 119 -2.50 -0.64 -8.28
C ILE A 119 -1.26 -0.69 -7.37
N VAL A 120 -1.18 0.19 -6.37
CA VAL A 120 -0.05 0.23 -5.43
C VAL A 120 0.02 -1.07 -4.61
N ALA A 121 -1.10 -1.58 -4.12
CA ALA A 121 -1.15 -2.82 -3.37
C ALA A 121 -0.65 -4.01 -4.19
N ILE A 122 -1.12 -4.14 -5.44
CA ILE A 122 -0.66 -5.17 -6.38
C ILE A 122 0.84 -5.02 -6.65
N TRP A 123 1.31 -3.79 -6.89
CA TRP A 123 2.72 -3.52 -7.13
C TRP A 123 3.60 -3.92 -5.93
N LEU A 124 3.19 -3.61 -4.71
CA LEU A 124 3.90 -4.00 -3.47
C LEU A 124 3.97 -5.53 -3.32
N LEU A 125 2.88 -6.24 -3.61
CA LEU A 125 2.82 -7.70 -3.51
C LEU A 125 3.64 -8.38 -4.61
N ALA A 126 3.53 -7.94 -5.87
CA ALA A 126 4.29 -8.49 -6.99
C ALA A 126 5.80 -8.26 -6.84
N ARG A 127 6.21 -7.16 -6.23
CA ARG A 127 7.63 -6.91 -5.98
C ARG A 127 8.21 -7.87 -4.93
N ARG A 128 7.41 -8.34 -3.97
CA ARG A 128 7.83 -9.34 -2.98
C ARG A 128 8.18 -10.68 -3.64
N THR A 129 7.38 -11.14 -4.60
CA THR A 129 7.59 -12.44 -5.26
C THR A 129 8.87 -12.43 -6.11
N ARG A 130 9.07 -11.37 -6.90
CA ARG A 130 10.29 -11.22 -7.73
C ARG A 130 11.59 -11.25 -6.92
N ILE A 131 11.61 -10.65 -5.74
CA ILE A 131 12.81 -10.65 -4.89
C ILE A 131 13.05 -12.06 -4.31
N ALA A 132 12.00 -12.84 -4.04
CA ALA A 132 12.14 -14.22 -3.57
C ALA A 132 12.70 -15.13 -4.68
N GLU A 133 12.18 -15.02 -5.91
CA GLU A 133 12.66 -15.76 -7.08
C GLU A 133 14.14 -15.49 -7.36
N GLN A 134 14.55 -14.22 -7.34
CA GLN A 134 15.96 -13.84 -7.55
C GLN A 134 16.89 -14.42 -6.47
N ALA A 135 16.44 -14.48 -5.21
CA ALA A 135 17.24 -15.05 -4.13
C ALA A 135 17.41 -16.57 -4.30
N SER A 136 16.37 -17.29 -4.72
CA SER A 136 16.43 -18.72 -4.99
C SER A 136 17.31 -19.05 -6.20
N ALA A 137 17.24 -18.23 -7.26
CA ALA A 137 18.08 -18.40 -8.45
C ALA A 137 19.58 -18.22 -8.15
N VAL A 138 19.94 -17.25 -7.31
CA VAL A 138 21.33 -17.04 -6.88
C VAL A 138 21.83 -18.19 -6.00
N ALA A 139 21.00 -18.70 -5.09
CA ALA A 139 21.37 -19.85 -4.25
C ALA A 139 21.62 -21.10 -5.12
N GLY A 140 20.72 -21.42 -6.05
CA GLY A 140 20.89 -22.56 -6.96
C GLY A 140 22.11 -22.44 -7.89
N ALA A 141 22.51 -21.21 -8.25
CA ALA A 141 23.73 -21.00 -9.03
C ALA A 141 25.01 -21.18 -8.21
N ALA A 142 24.99 -20.89 -6.89
CA ALA A 142 26.12 -21.07 -6.01
C ALA A 142 26.34 -22.55 -5.64
N ASP A 143 25.27 -23.34 -5.53
CA ASP A 143 25.36 -24.78 -5.28
C ASP A 143 25.80 -25.60 -6.51
N ALA A 144 25.79 -24.97 -7.70
CA ALA A 144 26.20 -25.59 -8.97
C ALA A 144 27.68 -25.37 -9.33
N VAL A 145 28.43 -24.65 -8.50
CA VAL A 145 29.87 -24.35 -8.65
C VAL A 145 30.66 -25.13 -7.61
#